data_AF-A0A3B4FTG8-F1
#
_entry.id   AF-A0A3B4FTG8-F1
#
_cell.length_a   1.000
_cell.length_b   1.000
_cell.length_c   1.000
_cell.angle_alpha   90.00
_cell.angle_beta   90.00
_cell.angle_gamma   90.00
#
_symmetry.space_group_name_H-M   'P 1'
#
loop_
_entity.id
_entity.type
_entity.pdbx_description
1 polymer ?
#
loop_
_entity_poly.entity_id
_entity_poly.type
_entity_poly.pdbx_seq_one_letter_code
_entity_poly.pdbx_strand_id
1 'polypeptide(L)'
;MARTELSNGLNLRDNPEKLTENGTGSSHGLDPEVNGNVVPGETQVDKYGFTGGAQQYAGDSAEEVPTEVLRQREAKWLEMLNSWDKWMAKRHKKVKERCQKGIPPSLRGRAWLYLSGGKVKRELNQGKFQKLDEEQGDPKWIDIIERDLHRQFPFHEMFAARGGHGQQDLFRVLKAYTLYRPDEGYCQAQAPVAAVLLMHMPAEDAFWVLVQICEKYLPGYYSAGLEAIQLDGEILYALLQQVSSVTYRHLKKQKLEPTLCMTEWFMCIFSRTLPWASVLRVWDMFLCEGVKILFKVGLVLLKCTLGSQQKLKDCQSLYETMELLRAINPEYMQESFLVHEIIELTISETKIEKEHNAQLRRWKESHGDLHCKSPPRMHGAKAIMTSEPHSKQHLKQRPAITVESPLAPKTDVNEENAATRSRKTKDEDEMKTAFPSQELINPYAPSSDPSPLFEHITLKGSKESLSSLEQDTYL
;
A
#
# COMPACT_ATOMS: atom_id res chain seq x y z
N MET A 1 -5.71 41.92 5.30
CA MET A 1 -5.37 42.32 6.68
C MET A 1 -5.00 41.04 7.42
N ALA A 2 -3.89 40.91 8.13
CA ALA A 2 -2.77 41.84 8.31
C ALA A 2 -1.43 41.13 7.98
N ARG A 3 -0.37 41.91 7.71
CA ARG A 3 1.02 41.45 7.73
C ARG A 3 1.62 41.81 9.08
N THR A 4 2.57 41.00 9.56
CA THR A 4 3.57 41.42 10.54
C THR A 4 4.93 40.92 10.05
N GLU A 5 5.95 41.76 10.12
CA GLU A 5 7.23 41.56 9.45
C GLU A 5 8.32 41.13 10.45
N LEU A 6 9.42 40.54 9.95
CA LEU A 6 10.60 40.28 10.78
C LEU A 6 11.30 41.60 11.13
N SER A 7 11.84 41.68 12.35
CA SER A 7 12.81 42.69 12.75
C SER A 7 14.02 42.03 13.41
N ASN A 8 15.20 42.59 13.20
CA ASN A 8 16.50 41.98 13.52
C ASN A 8 17.27 42.77 14.60
N GLY A 9 17.73 42.05 15.62
CA GLY A 9 18.97 42.34 16.34
C GLY A 9 18.97 43.41 17.44
N LEU A 10 19.67 43.12 18.54
CA LEU A 10 20.99 43.70 18.80
C LEU A 10 21.77 42.83 19.83
N ASN A 11 23.05 43.14 20.05
CA ASN A 11 24.05 42.29 20.72
C ASN A 11 24.61 42.93 22.02
N LEU A 12 25.63 42.27 22.60
CA LEU A 12 26.45 42.61 23.79
C LEU A 12 25.88 42.09 25.13
N ARG A 13 26.67 41.55 26.10
CA ARG A 13 28.15 41.44 26.16
C ARG A 13 28.66 40.29 27.06
N ASP A 14 29.90 39.89 26.77
CA ASP A 14 30.96 39.17 27.53
C ASP A 14 31.01 39.42 29.08
N ASN A 15 31.66 38.63 29.96
CA ASN A 15 32.72 37.59 29.81
C ASN A 15 32.75 36.62 31.07
N PRO A 16 33.75 35.72 31.29
CA PRO A 16 33.61 34.51 32.14
C PRO A 16 34.42 34.50 33.45
N GLU A 17 34.34 33.40 34.22
CA GLU A 17 35.45 32.95 35.08
C GLU A 17 35.48 31.40 35.30
N LYS A 18 36.55 30.89 35.92
CA LYS A 18 36.79 29.44 36.20
C LYS A 18 36.81 29.20 37.72
N LEU A 19 36.52 27.98 38.19
CA LEU A 19 37.49 27.08 38.89
C LEU A 19 36.88 25.82 39.55
N THR A 20 37.71 24.77 39.51
CA THR A 20 37.84 23.51 40.30
C THR A 20 36.94 23.13 41.50
N GLU A 21 36.59 21.83 41.48
CA GLU A 21 36.66 20.82 42.59
C GLU A 21 35.63 20.71 43.74
N ASN A 22 35.10 19.48 43.86
CA ASN A 22 34.92 18.64 45.08
C ASN A 22 34.20 19.18 46.34
N GLY A 23 33.11 18.52 46.75
CA GLY A 23 32.63 18.61 48.15
C GLY A 23 31.18 18.22 48.45
N THR A 24 30.91 16.91 48.55
CA THR A 24 29.82 16.25 49.35
C THR A 24 28.61 17.09 49.84
N GLY A 25 27.41 16.81 49.32
CA GLY A 25 26.13 17.22 49.92
C GLY A 25 24.98 16.34 49.44
N SER A 26 24.27 15.65 50.35
CA SER A 26 23.25 14.65 50.01
C SER A 26 21.87 15.24 49.79
N SER A 27 21.14 14.73 48.79
CA SER A 27 19.68 14.74 48.73
C SER A 27 19.19 13.54 47.91
N HIS A 28 18.06 12.94 48.28
CA HIS A 28 17.62 11.66 47.72
C HIS A 28 16.89 11.80 46.37
N GLY A 29 17.31 10.98 45.40
CA GLY A 29 16.54 10.55 44.24
C GLY A 29 16.76 9.04 44.04
N LEU A 30 15.72 8.29 43.66
CA LEU A 30 15.77 6.82 43.62
C LEU A 30 15.97 6.30 42.20
N ASP A 31 17.20 5.92 41.88
CA ASP A 31 17.50 5.01 40.77
C ASP A 31 17.43 3.54 41.26
N PRO A 32 16.70 2.65 40.57
CA PRO A 32 16.84 1.21 40.74
C PRO A 32 17.92 0.67 39.79
N GLU A 33 19.11 0.38 40.32
CA GLU A 33 20.21 -0.18 39.51
C GLU A 33 19.90 -1.57 38.93
N VAL A 34 20.50 -1.83 37.77
CA VAL A 34 20.41 -3.11 37.05
C VAL A 34 21.38 -4.12 37.65
N ASN A 35 20.87 -5.28 38.09
CA ASN A 35 21.31 -6.60 37.60
C ASN A 35 20.50 -7.77 38.20
N GLY A 36 20.18 -8.77 37.37
CA GLY A 36 19.38 -9.92 37.82
C GLY A 36 18.90 -10.85 36.71
N ASN A 37 19.80 -11.31 35.82
CA ASN A 37 19.58 -12.38 34.83
C ASN A 37 18.17 -12.48 34.21
N VAL A 38 17.72 -11.39 33.57
CA VAL A 38 16.63 -11.49 32.59
C VAL A 38 17.20 -12.20 31.36
N VAL A 39 16.83 -13.46 31.16
CA VAL A 39 16.93 -14.12 29.84
C VAL A 39 16.26 -13.18 28.83
N PRO A 40 16.89 -12.83 27.70
CA PRO A 40 16.28 -11.91 26.73
C PRO A 40 14.92 -12.45 26.30
N GLY A 41 13.87 -11.86 26.84
CA GLY A 41 12.50 -12.21 26.47
C GLY A 41 12.31 -11.82 25.03
N GLU A 42 12.16 -12.81 24.15
CA GLU A 42 11.81 -12.59 22.75
C GLU A 42 10.57 -11.71 22.73
N THR A 43 10.72 -10.45 22.32
CA THR A 43 9.63 -9.47 22.38
C THR A 43 8.64 -9.86 21.29
N GLN A 44 7.62 -10.63 21.69
CA GLN A 44 6.81 -11.41 20.75
C GLN A 44 6.14 -10.52 19.71
N VAL A 45 6.70 -10.54 18.50
CA VAL A 45 6.11 -9.89 17.33
C VAL A 45 4.87 -10.65 16.89
N ASP A 46 3.88 -9.92 16.37
CA ASP A 46 2.78 -10.52 15.63
C ASP A 46 3.23 -11.05 14.26
N LYS A 47 2.30 -11.67 13.51
CA LYS A 47 2.52 -12.20 12.16
C LYS A 47 2.86 -11.14 11.09
N TYR A 48 3.05 -9.88 11.49
CA TYR A 48 3.42 -8.75 10.66
C TYR A 48 4.63 -7.98 11.23
N GLY A 49 5.35 -8.51 12.22
CA GLY A 49 6.56 -7.90 12.78
C GLY A 49 6.30 -6.84 13.85
N PHE A 50 5.06 -6.62 14.31
CA PHE A 50 4.75 -5.60 15.33
C PHE A 50 4.75 -6.15 16.76
N THR A 51 5.51 -5.47 17.62
CA THR A 51 5.52 -5.68 19.09
C THR A 51 4.43 -4.89 19.82
N GLY A 52 3.78 -3.92 19.17
CA GLY A 52 2.87 -2.98 19.80
C GLY A 52 2.34 -1.89 18.86
N GLY A 53 1.53 -0.99 19.41
CA GLY A 53 0.97 0.17 18.71
C GLY A 53 -0.35 -0.10 17.97
N ALA A 54 -0.93 0.95 17.37
CA ALA A 54 -2.26 0.89 16.71
C ALA A 54 -2.31 -0.04 15.47
N GLN A 55 -1.14 -0.41 14.94
CA GLN A 55 -0.98 -1.35 13.83
C GLN A 55 -1.07 -2.82 14.27
N GLN A 56 -0.79 -3.13 15.54
CA GLN A 56 -0.64 -4.50 16.04
C GLN A 56 -1.90 -5.35 15.84
N TYR A 57 -1.70 -6.60 15.44
CA TYR A 57 -2.75 -7.58 15.24
C TYR A 57 -3.31 -8.11 16.57
N ALA A 58 -4.50 -7.64 16.96
CA ALA A 58 -5.29 -8.28 18.00
C ALA A 58 -5.78 -9.65 17.51
N GLY A 59 -5.42 -10.72 18.23
CA GLY A 59 -5.58 -12.12 17.78
C GLY A 59 -7.00 -12.50 17.33
N ASP A 60 -8.01 -11.99 18.03
CA ASP A 60 -9.43 -12.36 17.89
C ASP A 60 -10.12 -11.79 16.63
N SER A 61 -9.40 -11.01 15.79
CA SER A 61 -10.02 -10.09 14.83
C SER A 61 -10.17 -10.59 13.38
N ALA A 62 -9.47 -11.65 12.95
CA ALA A 62 -9.55 -12.15 11.57
C ALA A 62 -9.48 -13.67 11.45
N GLU A 63 -10.36 -14.23 10.61
CA GLU A 63 -10.34 -15.64 10.20
C GLU A 63 -9.02 -15.95 9.48
N GLU A 64 -8.23 -16.88 10.01
CA GLU A 64 -6.99 -17.31 9.35
C GLU A 64 -7.33 -18.10 8.07
N VAL A 65 -7.03 -17.49 6.91
CA VAL A 65 -7.26 -18.11 5.61
C VAL A 65 -6.44 -19.42 5.51
N PRO A 66 -7.07 -20.59 5.33
CA PRO A 66 -6.35 -21.87 5.37
C PRO A 66 -5.18 -21.92 4.36
N THR A 67 -4.07 -22.52 4.76
CA THR A 67 -2.81 -22.53 3.99
C THR A 67 -2.96 -23.03 2.55
N GLU A 68 -3.85 -24.00 2.32
CA GLU A 68 -4.17 -24.49 0.98
C GLU A 68 -4.91 -23.42 0.13
N VAL A 69 -5.86 -22.69 0.74
CA VAL A 69 -6.53 -21.56 0.09
C VAL A 69 -5.54 -20.43 -0.21
N LEU A 70 -4.54 -20.19 0.65
CA LEU A 70 -3.44 -19.26 0.38
C LEU A 70 -2.59 -19.73 -0.82
N ARG A 71 -2.12 -20.98 -0.83
CA ARG A 71 -1.35 -21.55 -1.95
C ARG A 71 -2.10 -21.49 -3.28
N GLN A 72 -3.40 -21.77 -3.26
CA GLN A 72 -4.23 -21.61 -4.45
C GLN A 72 -4.37 -20.15 -4.90
N ARG A 73 -4.36 -19.16 -3.99
CA ARG A 73 -4.30 -17.74 -4.35
C ARG A 73 -2.92 -17.38 -4.92
N GLU A 74 -1.84 -17.91 -4.36
CA GLU A 74 -0.47 -17.70 -4.83
C GLU A 74 -0.26 -18.19 -6.27
N ALA A 75 -0.62 -19.45 -6.56
CA ALA A 75 -0.53 -20.01 -7.91
C ALA A 75 -1.33 -19.17 -8.93
N LYS A 76 -2.54 -18.73 -8.55
CA LYS A 76 -3.39 -17.84 -9.36
C LYS A 76 -2.76 -16.44 -9.55
N TRP A 77 -2.00 -15.92 -8.60
CA TRP A 77 -1.28 -14.66 -8.73
C TRP A 77 0.00 -14.78 -9.59
N LEU A 78 0.75 -15.87 -9.44
CA LEU A 78 1.90 -16.18 -10.30
C LEU A 78 1.47 -16.32 -11.76
N GLU A 79 0.34 -16.98 -12.05
CA GLU A 79 -0.27 -17.04 -13.39
C GLU A 79 -0.48 -15.65 -14.01
N MET A 80 -0.92 -14.66 -13.22
CA MET A 80 -1.11 -13.28 -13.70
C MET A 80 0.22 -12.59 -13.96
N LEU A 81 1.13 -12.64 -12.98
CA LEU A 81 2.42 -11.96 -13.04
C LEU A 81 3.36 -12.56 -14.11
N ASN A 82 3.13 -13.81 -14.52
CA ASN A 82 3.81 -14.47 -15.64
C ASN A 82 3.24 -14.07 -17.02
N SER A 83 2.14 -13.32 -17.08
CA SER A 83 1.48 -12.90 -18.32
C SER A 83 0.79 -11.53 -18.16
N TRP A 84 1.45 -10.62 -17.44
CA TRP A 84 0.84 -9.40 -16.90
C TRP A 84 0.15 -8.54 -17.98
N ASP A 85 0.79 -8.32 -19.13
CA ASP A 85 0.21 -7.61 -20.28
C ASP A 85 -1.15 -8.17 -20.72
N LYS A 86 -1.20 -9.50 -20.88
CA LYS A 86 -2.41 -10.23 -21.32
C LYS A 86 -3.52 -10.10 -20.28
N TRP A 87 -3.17 -10.13 -18.99
CA TRP A 87 -4.11 -9.97 -17.88
C TRP A 87 -4.62 -8.54 -17.74
N MET A 88 -3.74 -7.53 -17.82
CA MET A 88 -4.11 -6.13 -17.69
C MET A 88 -4.86 -5.59 -18.93
N ALA A 89 -4.51 -6.05 -20.13
CA ALA A 89 -5.24 -5.69 -21.34
C ALA A 89 -6.61 -6.38 -21.44
N LYS A 90 -6.68 -7.71 -21.21
CA LYS A 90 -7.90 -8.52 -21.51
C LYS A 90 -8.70 -9.00 -20.30
N ARG A 91 -8.16 -8.90 -19.07
CA ARG A 91 -8.76 -9.46 -17.84
C ARG A 91 -8.67 -8.52 -16.62
N HIS A 92 -8.49 -7.20 -16.81
CA HIS A 92 -8.32 -6.22 -15.72
C HIS A 92 -9.37 -6.33 -14.61
N LYS A 93 -10.66 -6.53 -14.96
CA LYS A 93 -11.73 -6.75 -13.96
C LYS A 93 -11.38 -7.89 -12.99
N LYS A 94 -10.78 -8.97 -13.48
CA LYS A 94 -10.38 -10.13 -12.67
C LYS A 94 -9.10 -9.91 -11.86
N VAL A 95 -8.22 -9.00 -12.30
CA VAL A 95 -7.10 -8.51 -11.48
C VAL A 95 -7.65 -7.70 -10.31
N LYS A 96 -8.52 -6.72 -10.59
CA LYS A 96 -9.26 -5.95 -9.56
C LYS A 96 -9.98 -6.86 -8.56
N GLU A 97 -10.78 -7.82 -9.02
CA GLU A 97 -11.47 -8.79 -8.14
C GLU A 97 -10.51 -9.59 -7.25
N ARG A 98 -9.26 -9.83 -7.70
CA ARG A 98 -8.24 -10.52 -6.90
C ARG A 98 -7.57 -9.57 -5.89
N CYS A 99 -7.31 -8.32 -6.24
CA CYS A 99 -6.86 -7.28 -5.29
C CYS A 99 -7.91 -7.04 -4.19
N GLN A 100 -9.18 -6.98 -4.56
CA GLN A 100 -10.31 -6.86 -3.63
C GLN A 100 -10.46 -8.07 -2.69
N LYS A 101 -9.93 -9.26 -3.05
CA LYS A 101 -9.94 -10.48 -2.21
C LYS A 101 -8.66 -10.74 -1.40
N GLY A 102 -7.60 -9.98 -1.61
CA GLY A 102 -6.31 -10.16 -0.95
C GLY A 102 -5.21 -10.64 -1.89
N ILE A 103 -4.13 -9.88 -1.94
CA ILE A 103 -2.85 -10.35 -2.48
C ILE A 103 -2.17 -11.19 -1.39
N PRO A 104 -1.71 -12.43 -1.69
CA PRO A 104 -0.95 -13.24 -0.74
C PRO A 104 0.29 -12.50 -0.21
N PRO A 105 0.63 -12.58 1.09
CA PRO A 105 1.74 -11.83 1.67
C PRO A 105 3.06 -12.02 0.91
N SER A 106 3.38 -13.28 0.60
CA SER A 106 4.52 -13.76 -0.21
C SER A 106 4.67 -13.11 -1.60
N LEU A 107 3.59 -12.53 -2.13
CA LEU A 107 3.55 -11.94 -3.47
C LEU A 107 3.27 -10.43 -3.46
N ARG A 108 3.06 -9.78 -2.30
CA ARG A 108 2.72 -8.35 -2.23
C ARG A 108 3.77 -7.47 -2.88
N GLY A 109 5.04 -7.56 -2.47
CA GLY A 109 6.11 -6.72 -3.03
C GLY A 109 6.16 -6.78 -4.56
N ARG A 110 6.16 -8.00 -5.12
CA ARG A 110 6.15 -8.22 -6.56
C ARG A 110 4.85 -7.73 -7.23
N ALA A 111 3.69 -7.95 -6.63
CA ALA A 111 2.42 -7.51 -7.21
C ALA A 111 2.26 -5.99 -7.17
N TRP A 112 2.62 -5.35 -6.06
CA TRP A 112 2.61 -3.89 -5.88
C TRP A 112 3.59 -3.20 -6.86
N LEU A 113 4.79 -3.75 -7.06
CA LEU A 113 5.75 -3.30 -8.08
C LEU A 113 5.22 -3.38 -9.52
N TYR A 114 4.35 -4.35 -9.82
CA TYR A 114 3.72 -4.49 -11.14
C TYR A 114 2.44 -3.64 -11.30
N LEU A 115 1.66 -3.48 -10.23
CA LEU A 115 0.45 -2.64 -10.20
C LEU A 115 0.80 -1.14 -10.32
N SER A 116 1.81 -0.69 -9.60
CA SER A 116 2.30 0.70 -9.62
C SER A 116 2.94 1.13 -10.94
N GLY A 117 3.30 0.20 -11.83
CA GLY A 117 4.22 0.47 -12.94
C GLY A 117 5.69 0.61 -12.52
N GLY A 118 6.02 0.45 -11.22
CA GLY A 118 7.39 0.55 -10.70
C GLY A 118 8.36 -0.40 -11.39
N LYS A 119 7.91 -1.63 -11.74
CA LYS A 119 8.69 -2.60 -12.51
C LYS A 119 9.17 -2.03 -13.84
N VAL A 120 8.32 -1.31 -14.57
CA VAL A 120 8.66 -0.70 -15.86
C VAL A 120 9.61 0.47 -15.65
N LYS A 121 9.30 1.35 -14.70
CA LYS A 121 10.11 2.52 -14.35
C LYS A 121 11.55 2.11 -13.99
N ARG A 122 11.72 1.06 -13.18
CA ARG A 122 13.02 0.47 -12.81
C ARG A 122 13.81 -0.05 -14.00
N GLU A 123 13.22 -0.87 -14.87
CA GLU A 123 13.96 -1.42 -16.03
C GLU A 123 14.35 -0.35 -17.06
N LEU A 124 13.60 0.76 -17.13
CA LEU A 124 13.95 1.93 -17.94
C LEU A 124 15.08 2.78 -17.32
N ASN A 125 15.41 2.59 -16.04
CA ASN A 125 16.33 3.42 -15.26
C ASN A 125 17.34 2.56 -14.46
N GLN A 126 17.79 1.44 -15.02
CA GLN A 126 18.69 0.49 -14.37
C GLN A 126 19.92 1.20 -13.77
N GLY A 127 20.14 1.00 -12.46
CA GLY A 127 21.26 1.60 -11.72
C GLY A 127 21.10 3.08 -11.37
N LYS A 128 19.98 3.75 -11.70
CA LYS A 128 19.77 5.15 -11.26
C LYS A 128 19.50 5.25 -9.76
N PHE A 129 18.82 4.28 -9.14
CA PHE A 129 18.67 4.25 -7.68
C PHE A 129 20.03 4.20 -6.98
N GLN A 130 20.90 3.27 -7.37
CA GLN A 130 22.24 3.15 -6.77
C GLN A 130 23.07 4.44 -6.94
N LYS A 131 23.01 5.11 -8.10
CA LYS A 131 23.67 6.41 -8.28
C LYS A 131 23.13 7.47 -7.32
N LEU A 132 21.81 7.59 -7.16
CA LEU A 132 21.18 8.51 -6.20
C LEU A 132 21.52 8.17 -4.74
N ASP A 133 21.79 6.90 -4.46
CA ASP A 133 22.19 6.38 -3.16
C ASP A 133 23.69 6.62 -2.86
N GLU A 134 24.53 6.66 -3.89
CA GLU A 134 25.94 7.07 -3.82
C GLU A 134 26.11 8.61 -3.84
N GLU A 135 25.20 9.35 -4.49
CA GLU A 135 25.15 10.81 -4.56
C GLU A 135 24.93 11.46 -3.17
N GLN A 136 25.57 12.61 -2.92
CA GLN A 136 25.38 13.38 -1.67
C GLN A 136 24.03 14.12 -1.70
N GLY A 137 23.19 13.90 -0.68
CA GLY A 137 21.92 14.62 -0.52
C GLY A 137 22.10 16.07 -0.04
N ASP A 138 21.09 16.90 -0.27
CA ASP A 138 21.00 18.24 0.33
C ASP A 138 20.99 18.10 1.87
N PRO A 139 21.92 18.75 2.61
CA PRO A 139 21.97 18.72 4.07
C PRO A 139 20.64 19.08 4.74
N LYS A 140 19.84 19.98 4.15
CA LYS A 140 18.51 20.35 4.63
C LYS A 140 17.56 19.14 4.64
N TRP A 141 17.55 18.35 3.57
CA TRP A 141 16.67 17.18 3.49
C TRP A 141 17.20 16.03 4.34
N ILE A 142 18.52 15.84 4.41
CA ILE A 142 19.16 14.84 5.28
C ILE A 142 18.73 15.04 6.74
N ASP A 143 18.93 16.22 7.30
CA ASP A 143 18.57 16.53 8.70
C ASP A 143 17.06 16.39 8.99
N ILE A 144 16.18 16.71 8.02
CA ILE A 144 14.73 16.49 8.19
C ILE A 144 14.41 14.99 8.17
N ILE A 145 15.02 14.21 7.28
CA ILE A 145 14.78 12.76 7.15
C ILE A 145 15.33 11.99 8.36
N GLU A 146 16.55 12.28 8.83
CA GLU A 146 17.16 11.62 10.00
C GLU A 146 16.32 11.82 11.27
N ARG A 147 15.76 13.04 11.44
CA ARG A 147 14.79 13.36 12.51
C ARG A 147 13.41 12.74 12.30
N ASP A 148 13.16 12.08 11.16
CA ASP A 148 11.94 11.34 10.85
C ASP A 148 12.06 9.84 11.14
N LEU A 149 13.19 9.20 10.81
CA LEU A 149 13.34 7.74 10.82
C LEU A 149 12.81 7.05 12.09
N HIS A 150 13.13 7.60 13.25
CA HIS A 150 12.82 7.01 14.56
C HIS A 150 11.33 7.04 14.94
N ARG A 151 10.48 7.81 14.25
CA ARG A 151 9.02 7.90 14.51
C ARG A 151 8.17 7.12 13.48
N GLN A 152 8.81 6.30 12.65
CA GLN A 152 8.17 5.51 11.61
C GLN A 152 8.13 4.04 12.01
N PHE A 153 6.93 3.56 12.33
CA PHE A 153 6.65 2.21 12.83
C PHE A 153 7.65 1.73 13.91
N PRO A 154 7.88 2.50 15.00
CA PRO A 154 8.92 2.20 16.00
C PRO A 154 8.70 0.87 16.76
N PHE A 155 7.50 0.30 16.69
CA PHE A 155 7.16 -1.01 17.26
C PHE A 155 7.33 -2.18 16.28
N HIS A 156 7.70 -1.93 15.02
CA HIS A 156 7.94 -2.97 14.02
C HIS A 156 9.43 -3.35 13.99
N GLU A 157 9.75 -4.65 14.02
CA GLU A 157 11.11 -5.20 14.15
C GLU A 157 12.15 -4.55 13.22
N MET A 158 11.82 -4.37 11.93
CA MET A 158 12.68 -3.74 10.92
C MET A 158 13.09 -2.29 11.26
N PHE A 159 12.27 -1.54 12.01
CA PHE A 159 12.48 -0.11 12.30
C PHE A 159 12.72 0.21 13.78
N ALA A 160 12.46 -0.73 14.69
CA ALA A 160 12.64 -0.53 16.14
C ALA A 160 14.11 -0.26 16.53
N ALA A 161 15.07 -0.90 15.86
CA ALA A 161 16.49 -0.67 16.09
C ALA A 161 16.93 0.69 15.52
N ARG A 162 17.31 1.64 16.39
CA ARG A 162 17.82 2.95 15.99
C ARG A 162 19.12 2.80 15.18
N GLY A 163 19.11 3.30 13.94
CA GLY A 163 20.22 3.10 12.99
C GLY A 163 20.35 1.68 12.45
N GLY A 164 19.37 0.80 12.71
CA GLY A 164 19.30 -0.55 12.14
C GLY A 164 18.95 -0.55 10.65
N HIS A 165 19.05 -1.73 10.02
CA HIS A 165 18.95 -1.89 8.56
C HIS A 165 17.71 -1.24 7.93
N GLY A 166 16.52 -1.35 8.55
CA GLY A 166 15.32 -0.72 8.02
C GLY A 166 15.32 0.80 8.10
N GLN A 167 15.88 1.38 9.16
CA GLN A 167 16.07 2.84 9.23
C GLN A 167 17.12 3.32 8.21
N GLN A 168 18.17 2.53 7.94
CA GLN A 168 19.13 2.81 6.89
C GLN A 168 18.47 2.77 5.49
N ASP A 169 17.74 1.70 5.16
CA ASP A 169 17.05 1.59 3.87
C ASP A 169 15.96 2.66 3.69
N LEU A 170 15.27 3.06 4.77
CA LEU A 170 14.33 4.17 4.76
C LEU A 170 15.03 5.50 4.45
N PHE A 171 16.18 5.76 5.07
CA PHE A 171 17.01 6.92 4.75
C PHE A 171 17.46 6.92 3.28
N ARG A 172 17.97 5.78 2.78
CA ARG A 172 18.43 5.60 1.39
C ARG A 172 17.33 5.91 0.38
N VAL A 173 16.14 5.31 0.56
CA VAL A 173 14.96 5.53 -0.30
C VAL A 173 14.53 7.01 -0.31
N LEU A 174 14.44 7.64 0.86
CA LEU A 174 13.96 9.04 0.97
C LEU A 174 15.01 10.05 0.48
N LYS A 175 16.30 9.82 0.75
CA LYS A 175 17.41 10.62 0.19
C LYS A 175 17.43 10.52 -1.33
N ALA A 176 17.34 9.31 -1.88
CA ALA A 176 17.29 9.10 -3.32
C ALA A 176 16.06 9.78 -3.95
N TYR A 177 14.92 9.82 -3.26
CA TYR A 177 13.74 10.56 -3.72
C TYR A 177 14.01 12.07 -3.84
N THR A 178 14.62 12.72 -2.84
CA THR A 178 14.87 14.16 -2.88
C THR A 178 15.85 14.56 -3.99
N LEU A 179 16.81 13.68 -4.31
CA LEU A 179 17.74 13.86 -5.44
C LEU A 179 17.08 13.58 -6.80
N TYR A 180 16.01 12.76 -6.85
CA TYR A 180 15.26 12.46 -8.07
C TYR A 180 14.11 13.47 -8.35
N ARG A 181 13.52 14.06 -7.31
CA ARG A 181 12.49 15.14 -7.39
C ARG A 181 12.90 16.34 -6.52
N PRO A 182 13.99 17.06 -6.82
CA PRO A 182 14.48 18.18 -6.00
C PRO A 182 13.52 19.38 -5.94
N ASP A 183 12.57 19.46 -6.87
CA ASP A 183 11.46 20.41 -6.91
C ASP A 183 10.31 20.08 -5.94
N GLU A 184 10.16 18.83 -5.52
CA GLU A 184 9.28 18.43 -4.40
C GLU A 184 10.05 18.34 -3.08
N GLY A 185 11.27 17.80 -3.11
CA GLY A 185 12.10 17.60 -1.93
C GLY A 185 11.59 16.45 -1.06
N TYR A 186 11.48 16.68 0.26
CA TYR A 186 10.94 15.70 1.21
C TYR A 186 9.76 16.27 2.01
N CYS A 187 8.68 15.51 2.03
CA CYS A 187 7.51 15.71 2.88
C CYS A 187 7.41 14.58 3.91
N GLN A 188 7.18 14.92 5.20
CA GLN A 188 7.09 13.97 6.32
C GLN A 188 6.13 12.78 6.10
N ALA A 189 5.08 12.95 5.29
CA ALA A 189 4.13 11.88 4.97
C ALA A 189 4.67 10.83 3.98
N GLN A 190 5.83 11.06 3.34
CA GLN A 190 6.45 10.08 2.45
C GLN A 190 7.16 8.96 3.22
N ALA A 191 7.70 9.21 4.42
CA ALA A 191 8.37 8.18 5.20
C ALA A 191 7.48 6.99 5.63
N PRO A 192 6.23 7.16 6.12
CA PRO A 192 5.37 6.00 6.38
C PRO A 192 5.02 5.24 5.10
N VAL A 193 4.85 5.93 3.97
CA VAL A 193 4.63 5.31 2.65
C VAL A 193 5.85 4.49 2.22
N ALA A 194 7.07 5.02 2.36
CA ALA A 194 8.31 4.33 2.05
C ALA A 194 8.57 3.13 2.99
N ALA A 195 8.27 3.26 4.28
CA ALA A 195 8.44 2.18 5.25
C ALA A 195 7.46 1.00 4.99
N VAL A 196 6.20 1.27 4.66
CA VAL A 196 5.22 0.23 4.24
C VAL A 196 5.70 -0.54 3.00
N LEU A 197 6.38 0.14 2.07
CA LEU A 197 6.99 -0.50 0.91
C LEU A 197 8.19 -1.37 1.29
N LEU A 198 9.10 -0.88 2.14
CA LEU A 198 10.29 -1.60 2.59
C LEU A 198 9.97 -2.89 3.36
N MET A 199 8.87 -2.92 4.12
CA MET A 199 8.35 -4.16 4.74
C MET A 199 7.98 -5.26 3.74
N HIS A 200 7.90 -4.95 2.44
CA HIS A 200 7.43 -5.87 1.39
C HIS A 200 8.39 -6.03 0.20
N MET A 201 9.37 -5.14 -0.01
CA MET A 201 10.29 -5.19 -1.15
C MET A 201 11.62 -4.46 -0.87
N PRO A 202 12.72 -4.82 -1.58
CA PRO A 202 14.03 -4.17 -1.42
C PRO A 202 14.01 -2.67 -1.72
N ALA A 203 15.00 -1.94 -1.21
CA ALA A 203 15.10 -0.48 -1.31
C ALA A 203 14.94 0.10 -2.74
N GLU A 204 15.54 -0.50 -3.77
CA GLU A 204 15.34 -0.03 -5.16
C GLU A 204 13.88 -0.16 -5.61
N ASP A 205 13.22 -1.28 -5.30
CA ASP A 205 11.81 -1.49 -5.66
C ASP A 205 10.91 -0.55 -4.86
N ALA A 206 11.19 -0.35 -3.57
CA ALA A 206 10.46 0.59 -2.72
C ALA A 206 10.60 2.04 -3.23
N PHE A 207 11.80 2.45 -3.66
CA PHE A 207 12.04 3.74 -4.31
C PHE A 207 11.23 3.90 -5.59
N TRP A 208 11.23 2.92 -6.51
CA TRP A 208 10.48 3.05 -7.77
C TRP A 208 8.96 2.99 -7.59
N VAL A 209 8.45 2.29 -6.56
CA VAL A 209 7.03 2.34 -6.21
C VAL A 209 6.66 3.68 -5.56
N LEU A 210 7.49 4.23 -4.66
CA LEU A 210 7.31 5.57 -4.10
C LEU A 210 7.26 6.64 -5.19
N VAL A 211 8.20 6.59 -6.13
CA VAL A 211 8.24 7.46 -7.32
C VAL A 211 6.93 7.40 -8.11
N GLN A 212 6.40 6.20 -8.40
CA GLN A 212 5.12 6.07 -9.11
C GLN A 212 3.93 6.56 -8.28
N ILE A 213 3.92 6.34 -6.96
CA ILE A 213 2.88 6.86 -6.05
C ILE A 213 2.84 8.39 -6.11
N CYS A 214 3.98 9.06 -5.96
CA CYS A 214 4.06 10.52 -6.00
C CYS A 214 3.79 11.09 -7.42
N GLU A 215 4.42 10.55 -8.47
CA GLU A 215 4.26 11.07 -9.84
C GLU A 215 2.86 10.84 -10.43
N LYS A 216 2.22 9.69 -10.15
CA LYS A 216 1.01 9.25 -10.88
C LYS A 216 -0.23 9.11 -10.02
N TYR A 217 -0.13 8.49 -8.84
CA TYR A 217 -1.33 8.23 -8.03
C TYR A 217 -1.78 9.49 -7.28
N LEU A 218 -0.81 10.18 -6.66
CA LEU A 218 -1.00 11.28 -5.73
C LEU A 218 -0.22 12.57 -6.14
N PRO A 219 -0.23 12.98 -7.43
CA PRO A 219 0.52 14.16 -7.88
C PRO A 219 0.10 15.42 -7.12
N GLY A 220 1.10 16.20 -6.68
CA GLY A 220 0.92 17.43 -5.93
C GLY A 220 0.60 17.28 -4.44
N TYR A 221 0.40 16.05 -3.93
CA TYR A 221 0.12 15.83 -2.50
C TYR A 221 1.27 16.28 -1.59
N TYR A 222 2.50 15.99 -1.99
CA TYR A 222 3.71 16.19 -1.17
C TYR A 222 4.36 17.56 -1.42
N SER A 223 3.80 18.38 -2.31
CA SER A 223 4.30 19.71 -2.66
C SER A 223 3.94 20.76 -1.60
N ALA A 224 4.73 21.84 -1.56
CA ALA A 224 4.49 22.97 -0.66
C ALA A 224 3.07 23.53 -0.79
N GLY A 225 2.45 23.92 0.33
CA GLY A 225 1.08 24.43 0.39
C GLY A 225 -0.03 23.36 0.36
N LEU A 226 0.28 22.11 0.04
CA LEU A 226 -0.67 20.98 0.06
C LEU A 226 -1.96 21.21 -0.76
N GLU A 227 -1.91 22.03 -1.81
CA GLU A 227 -3.10 22.46 -2.58
C GLU A 227 -3.93 21.26 -3.09
N ALA A 228 -3.26 20.17 -3.53
CA ALA A 228 -3.93 18.96 -3.99
C ALA A 228 -4.70 18.22 -2.89
N ILE A 229 -4.25 18.28 -1.63
CA ILE A 229 -4.94 17.72 -0.46
C ILE A 229 -6.13 18.60 -0.07
N GLN A 230 -5.97 19.93 -0.11
CA GLN A 230 -7.07 20.86 0.15
C GLN A 230 -8.21 20.69 -0.87
N LEU A 231 -7.85 20.62 -2.16
CA LEU A 231 -8.79 20.37 -3.26
C LEU A 231 -9.49 19.01 -3.13
N ASP A 232 -8.76 17.97 -2.71
CA ASP A 232 -9.36 16.65 -2.46
C ASP A 232 -10.24 16.63 -1.20
N GLY A 233 -10.04 17.54 -0.24
CA GLY A 233 -10.96 17.75 0.88
C GLY A 233 -12.31 18.27 0.46
N GLU A 234 -12.32 19.24 -0.45
CA GLU A 234 -13.54 19.74 -1.08
C GLU A 234 -14.27 18.65 -1.91
N ILE A 235 -13.52 17.78 -2.60
CA ILE A 235 -14.09 16.59 -3.26
C ILE A 235 -14.68 15.63 -2.22
N LEU A 236 -13.94 15.29 -1.17
CA LEU A 236 -14.39 14.38 -0.12
C LEU A 236 -15.69 14.89 0.53
N TYR A 237 -15.81 16.19 0.74
CA TYR A 237 -16.98 16.83 1.33
C TYR A 237 -18.22 16.78 0.42
N ALA A 238 -18.05 17.07 -0.87
CA ALA A 238 -19.11 16.99 -1.87
C ALA A 238 -19.59 15.54 -2.11
N LEU A 239 -18.70 14.56 -1.99
CA LEU A 239 -19.07 13.14 -2.00
C LEU A 239 -19.76 12.73 -0.68
N LEU A 240 -19.31 13.23 0.47
CA LEU A 240 -19.90 12.95 1.78
C LEU A 240 -21.35 13.43 1.87
N GLN A 241 -21.70 14.56 1.27
CA GLN A 241 -23.09 15.03 1.18
C GLN A 241 -24.02 13.99 0.54
N GLN A 242 -23.51 13.18 -0.39
CA GLN A 242 -24.25 12.18 -1.15
C GLN A 242 -24.25 10.80 -0.48
N VAL A 243 -23.22 10.49 0.32
CA VAL A 243 -23.07 9.21 1.04
C VAL A 243 -23.69 9.25 2.44
N SER A 244 -23.60 10.40 3.13
CA SER A 244 -24.21 10.64 4.44
C SER A 244 -24.57 12.11 4.60
N SER A 245 -25.79 12.47 4.17
CA SER A 245 -26.35 13.83 4.37
C SER A 245 -26.55 14.18 5.85
N VAL A 246 -26.52 13.20 6.75
CA VAL A 246 -26.48 13.39 8.22
C VAL A 246 -25.10 13.89 8.64
N THR A 247 -24.04 13.16 8.30
CA THR A 247 -22.65 13.53 8.64
C THR A 247 -22.25 14.86 8.01
N TYR A 248 -22.56 15.07 6.73
CA TYR A 248 -22.27 16.34 6.04
C TYR A 248 -22.90 17.55 6.76
N ARG A 249 -24.16 17.44 7.18
CA ARG A 249 -24.84 18.53 7.92
C ARG A 249 -24.23 18.76 9.31
N HIS A 250 -23.77 17.70 9.98
CA HIS A 250 -23.07 17.84 11.26
C HIS A 250 -21.75 18.57 11.11
N LEU A 251 -20.86 18.10 10.24
CA LEU A 251 -19.56 18.75 10.00
C LEU A 251 -19.72 20.22 9.58
N LYS A 252 -20.73 20.51 8.74
CA LYS A 252 -21.07 21.88 8.32
C LYS A 252 -21.61 22.75 9.46
N LYS A 253 -22.36 22.18 10.40
CA LYS A 253 -22.80 22.88 11.63
C LYS A 253 -21.59 23.22 12.52
N GLN A 254 -20.65 22.29 12.67
CA GLN A 254 -19.44 22.46 13.49
C GLN A 254 -18.34 23.29 12.83
N LYS A 255 -18.44 23.57 11.51
CA LYS A 255 -17.38 24.16 10.68
C LYS A 255 -16.07 23.33 10.71
N LEU A 256 -16.20 22.00 10.72
CA LEU A 256 -15.04 21.12 10.61
C LEU A 256 -14.72 20.88 9.13
N GLU A 257 -13.63 21.46 8.65
CA GLU A 257 -13.13 21.22 7.30
C GLU A 257 -12.51 19.80 7.20
N PRO A 258 -12.93 18.95 6.25
CA PRO A 258 -12.47 17.55 6.17
C PRO A 258 -10.96 17.38 6.09
N THR A 259 -10.27 18.36 5.49
CA THR A 259 -8.81 18.50 5.41
C THR A 259 -8.11 18.23 6.74
N LEU A 260 -8.71 18.66 7.87
CA LEU A 260 -8.14 18.48 9.21
C LEU A 260 -7.98 17.01 9.61
N CYS A 261 -8.90 16.14 9.20
CA CYS A 261 -8.83 14.70 9.50
C CYS A 261 -8.14 13.92 8.38
N MET A 262 -8.42 14.26 7.13
CA MET A 262 -7.96 13.45 6.00
C MET A 262 -6.50 13.67 5.59
N THR A 263 -5.83 14.73 6.06
CA THR A 263 -4.45 15.03 5.62
C THR A 263 -3.51 13.85 5.92
N GLU A 264 -3.50 13.33 7.14
CA GLU A 264 -2.71 12.12 7.45
C GLU A 264 -3.27 10.89 6.69
N TRP A 265 -4.60 10.70 6.69
CA TRP A 265 -5.25 9.55 6.05
C TRP A 265 -4.88 9.41 4.57
N PHE A 266 -4.87 10.51 3.81
CA PHE A 266 -4.65 10.49 2.37
C PHE A 266 -3.16 10.55 2.02
N MET A 267 -2.37 11.39 2.71
CA MET A 267 -0.93 11.51 2.41
C MET A 267 -0.13 10.28 2.86
N CYS A 268 -0.51 9.65 3.97
CA CYS A 268 0.10 8.42 4.48
C CYS A 268 -0.60 7.15 4.00
N ILE A 269 -1.60 7.24 3.11
CA ILE A 269 -2.34 6.10 2.54
C ILE A 269 -2.88 5.17 3.65
N PHE A 270 -3.52 5.78 4.66
CA PHE A 270 -4.07 5.20 5.89
C PHE A 270 -3.11 4.37 6.78
N SER A 271 -1.83 4.26 6.43
CA SER A 271 -0.86 3.39 7.12
C SER A 271 -0.59 3.74 8.59
N ARG A 272 -0.75 5.02 8.96
CA ARG A 272 -0.64 5.51 10.34
C ARG A 272 -1.95 5.37 11.13
N THR A 273 -3.07 5.09 10.46
CA THR A 273 -4.42 5.20 11.02
C THR A 273 -5.08 3.83 11.22
N LEU A 274 -4.98 2.90 10.26
CA LEU A 274 -5.69 1.62 10.30
C LEU A 274 -4.85 0.50 10.97
N PRO A 275 -5.50 -0.53 11.54
CA PRO A 275 -4.87 -1.80 11.87
C PRO A 275 -4.16 -2.40 10.65
N TRP A 276 -3.03 -3.09 10.85
CA TRP A 276 -2.15 -3.42 9.73
C TRP A 276 -2.78 -4.30 8.66
N ALA A 277 -3.59 -5.29 9.06
CA ALA A 277 -4.36 -6.11 8.11
C ALA A 277 -5.16 -5.23 7.13
N SER A 278 -5.89 -4.24 7.63
CA SER A 278 -6.67 -3.29 6.82
C SER A 278 -5.80 -2.36 5.97
N VAL A 279 -4.64 -1.91 6.46
CA VAL A 279 -3.67 -1.14 5.66
C VAL A 279 -3.30 -1.92 4.40
N LEU A 280 -2.92 -3.20 4.55
CA LEU A 280 -2.53 -4.06 3.44
C LEU A 280 -3.63 -4.19 2.38
N ARG A 281 -4.91 -4.24 2.78
CA ARG A 281 -6.04 -4.32 1.85
C ARG A 281 -6.36 -3.02 1.15
N VAL A 282 -6.26 -1.90 1.88
CA VAL A 282 -6.38 -0.56 1.29
C VAL A 282 -5.29 -0.37 0.23
N TRP A 283 -4.06 -0.83 0.48
CA TRP A 283 -2.94 -0.76 -0.46
C TRP A 283 -3.11 -1.69 -1.67
N ASP A 284 -3.49 -2.96 -1.46
CA ASP A 284 -3.83 -3.92 -2.53
C ASP A 284 -4.85 -3.32 -3.52
N MET A 285 -5.89 -2.67 -2.99
CA MET A 285 -6.93 -2.02 -3.79
C MET A 285 -6.44 -0.69 -4.40
N PHE A 286 -5.77 0.17 -3.64
CA PHE A 286 -5.29 1.48 -4.07
C PHE A 286 -4.33 1.39 -5.25
N LEU A 287 -3.36 0.48 -5.23
CA LEU A 287 -2.43 0.33 -6.36
C LEU A 287 -3.14 -0.19 -7.62
N CYS A 288 -4.19 -1.00 -7.48
CA CYS A 288 -4.99 -1.45 -8.61
C CYS A 288 -5.96 -0.39 -9.15
N GLU A 289 -6.61 0.37 -8.27
CA GLU A 289 -7.77 1.22 -8.59
C GLU A 289 -7.53 2.74 -8.45
N GLY A 290 -6.38 3.16 -7.94
CA GLY A 290 -6.04 4.56 -7.72
C GLY A 290 -6.75 5.22 -6.54
N VAL A 291 -6.64 6.55 -6.47
CA VAL A 291 -7.08 7.37 -5.32
C VAL A 291 -8.55 7.20 -4.91
N LYS A 292 -9.42 6.68 -5.79
CA LYS A 292 -10.83 6.43 -5.46
C LYS A 292 -11.05 5.47 -4.28
N ILE A 293 -10.05 4.65 -3.97
CA ILE A 293 -10.04 3.83 -2.76
C ILE A 293 -9.86 4.69 -1.49
N LEU A 294 -9.02 5.72 -1.51
CA LEU A 294 -8.80 6.60 -0.35
C LEU A 294 -10.07 7.41 -0.03
N PHE A 295 -10.73 7.92 -1.07
CA PHE A 295 -12.08 8.51 -0.95
C PHE A 295 -13.08 7.53 -0.36
N LYS A 296 -13.14 6.28 -0.85
CA LYS A 296 -14.04 5.25 -0.29
C LYS A 296 -13.76 4.98 1.19
N VAL A 297 -12.51 4.77 1.59
CA VAL A 297 -12.12 4.54 3.00
C VAL A 297 -12.55 5.73 3.86
N GLY A 298 -12.19 6.95 3.49
CA GLY A 298 -12.55 8.16 4.25
C GLY A 298 -14.06 8.36 4.38
N LEU A 299 -14.81 8.12 3.31
CA LEU A 299 -16.29 8.19 3.31
C LEU A 299 -16.92 7.12 4.22
N VAL A 300 -16.39 5.89 4.23
CA VAL A 300 -16.84 4.82 5.13
C VAL A 300 -16.56 5.19 6.59
N LEU A 301 -15.34 5.59 6.93
CA LEU A 301 -14.98 5.96 8.30
C LEU A 301 -15.84 7.14 8.82
N LEU A 302 -16.03 8.19 8.01
CA LEU A 302 -16.89 9.32 8.36
C LEU A 302 -18.37 8.90 8.53
N LYS A 303 -18.90 8.07 7.62
CA LYS A 303 -20.27 7.50 7.69
C LYS A 303 -20.45 6.65 8.95
N CYS A 304 -19.51 5.76 9.27
CA CYS A 304 -19.63 4.85 10.40
C CYS A 304 -19.48 5.57 11.75
N THR A 305 -18.57 6.55 11.86
CA THR A 305 -18.37 7.33 13.09
C THR A 305 -19.51 8.32 13.34
N LEU A 306 -19.99 9.04 12.31
CA LEU A 306 -20.88 10.21 12.48
C LEU A 306 -22.20 10.12 11.67
N GLY A 307 -22.60 8.94 11.19
CA GLY A 307 -23.74 8.77 10.28
C GLY A 307 -25.12 8.60 10.93
N SER A 308 -25.20 8.29 12.22
CA SER A 308 -26.49 8.10 12.90
C SER A 308 -26.83 9.25 13.84
N GLN A 309 -28.09 9.66 13.84
CA GLN A 309 -28.57 10.76 14.70
C GLN A 309 -28.38 10.46 16.20
N GLN A 310 -28.35 9.19 16.60
CA GLN A 310 -28.07 8.83 18.00
C GLN A 310 -26.64 9.19 18.39
N LYS A 311 -25.63 8.89 17.55
CA LYS A 311 -24.23 9.27 17.82
C LYS A 311 -24.00 10.78 17.84
N LEU A 312 -24.89 11.56 17.18
CA LEU A 312 -24.82 13.01 17.13
C LEU A 312 -25.55 13.74 18.27
N LYS A 313 -26.37 13.05 19.07
CA LYS A 313 -26.98 13.64 20.28
C LYS A 313 -25.93 13.99 21.33
N ASP A 314 -24.95 13.10 21.45
CA ASP A 314 -23.91 13.11 22.49
C ASP A 314 -22.59 13.73 21.96
N CYS A 315 -22.66 14.37 20.78
CA CYS A 315 -21.56 15.01 20.07
C CYS A 315 -22.06 16.33 19.49
N GLN A 316 -22.10 17.39 20.30
CA GLN A 316 -22.74 18.66 19.94
C GLN A 316 -21.75 19.79 19.61
N SER A 317 -20.48 19.61 19.96
CA SER A 317 -19.37 20.55 19.75
C SER A 317 -18.35 20.07 18.71
N LEU A 318 -17.53 21.01 18.25
CA LEU A 318 -16.35 20.74 17.43
C LEU A 318 -15.35 19.82 18.14
N TYR A 319 -15.15 19.99 19.45
CA TYR A 319 -14.19 19.21 20.23
C TYR A 319 -14.58 17.73 20.29
N GLU A 320 -15.82 17.42 20.71
CA GLU A 320 -16.34 16.03 20.73
C GLU A 320 -16.30 15.39 19.34
N THR A 321 -16.57 16.18 18.28
CA THR A 321 -16.48 15.71 16.90
C THR A 321 -15.04 15.34 16.52
N MET A 322 -14.06 16.13 16.96
CA MET A 322 -12.64 15.85 16.72
C MET A 322 -12.08 14.71 17.59
N GLU A 323 -12.58 14.51 18.81
CA GLU A 323 -12.23 13.34 19.62
C GLU A 323 -12.73 12.04 18.95
N LEU A 324 -14.01 11.97 18.54
CA LEU A 324 -14.56 10.80 17.84
C LEU A 324 -13.87 10.50 16.50
N LEU A 325 -13.34 11.51 15.81
CA LEU A 325 -12.61 11.34 14.56
C LEU A 325 -11.11 11.02 14.75
N ARG A 326 -10.56 11.24 15.95
CA ARG A 326 -9.22 10.77 16.35
C ARG A 326 -9.26 9.37 16.96
N ALA A 327 -10.29 9.05 17.73
CA ALA A 327 -10.55 7.76 18.36
C ALA A 327 -11.72 7.04 17.66
N ILE A 328 -11.55 6.71 16.39
CA ILE A 328 -12.52 5.92 15.62
C ILE A 328 -12.64 4.53 16.27
N ASN A 329 -13.88 4.03 16.40
CA ASN A 329 -14.14 2.68 16.92
C ASN A 329 -13.39 1.62 16.06
N PRO A 330 -12.51 0.80 16.66
CA PRO A 330 -11.74 -0.22 15.94
C PRO A 330 -12.57 -1.20 15.10
N GLU A 331 -13.84 -1.45 15.44
CA GLU A 331 -14.76 -2.28 14.64
C GLU A 331 -14.85 -1.80 13.18
N TYR A 332 -14.93 -0.48 12.96
CA TYR A 332 -15.06 0.10 11.61
C TYR A 332 -13.74 0.09 10.83
N MET A 333 -12.66 -0.34 11.48
CA MET A 333 -11.30 -0.34 10.97
C MET A 333 -10.78 -1.77 10.75
N GLN A 334 -11.55 -2.81 11.13
CA GLN A 334 -11.21 -4.22 10.90
C GLN A 334 -11.34 -4.63 9.43
N GLU A 335 -10.55 -5.63 9.02
CA GLU A 335 -10.37 -5.98 7.60
C GLU A 335 -11.71 -6.33 6.92
N SER A 336 -12.47 -7.24 7.54
CA SER A 336 -13.71 -7.79 7.00
C SER A 336 -14.78 -6.71 6.80
N PHE A 337 -15.05 -5.92 7.84
CA PHE A 337 -16.03 -4.83 7.80
C PHE A 337 -15.62 -3.73 6.82
N LEU A 338 -14.38 -3.25 6.91
CA LEU A 338 -13.93 -2.11 6.12
C LEU A 338 -13.84 -2.45 4.63
N VAL A 339 -13.34 -3.64 4.27
CA VAL A 339 -13.30 -4.08 2.87
C VAL A 339 -14.71 -4.27 2.30
N HIS A 340 -15.67 -4.79 3.08
CA HIS A 340 -17.07 -4.91 2.67
C HIS A 340 -17.67 -3.54 2.31
N GLU A 341 -17.65 -2.59 3.24
CA GLU A 341 -18.20 -1.24 3.03
C GLU A 341 -17.48 -0.49 1.89
N ILE A 342 -16.17 -0.67 1.72
CA ILE A 342 -15.41 -0.11 0.60
C ILE A 342 -15.88 -0.69 -0.75
N ILE A 343 -16.22 -1.98 -0.83
CA ILE A 343 -16.69 -2.62 -2.06
C ILE A 343 -18.08 -2.09 -2.42
N GLU A 344 -19.03 -2.15 -1.48
CA GLU A 344 -20.43 -1.76 -1.66
C GLU A 344 -20.61 -0.26 -2.00
N LEU A 345 -19.74 0.61 -1.48
CA LEU A 345 -19.87 2.06 -1.67
C LEU A 345 -19.75 2.49 -3.16
N THR A 346 -20.84 2.94 -3.77
CA THR A 346 -20.96 3.23 -5.22
C THR A 346 -20.35 4.57 -5.66
N ILE A 347 -19.05 4.76 -5.43
CA ILE A 347 -18.26 5.89 -5.96
C ILE A 347 -17.46 5.45 -7.19
N SER A 348 -17.72 6.08 -8.34
CA SER A 348 -16.97 5.87 -9.58
C SER A 348 -15.82 6.86 -9.75
N GLU A 349 -14.86 6.44 -10.58
CA GLU A 349 -13.76 7.25 -11.12
C GLU A 349 -14.26 8.56 -11.75
N THR A 350 -15.18 8.43 -12.70
CA THR A 350 -15.87 9.51 -13.41
C THR A 350 -16.67 10.47 -12.52
N LYS A 351 -16.98 10.08 -11.28
CA LYS A 351 -17.64 10.95 -10.29
C LYS A 351 -16.61 11.82 -9.58
N ILE A 352 -15.45 11.25 -9.22
CA ILE A 352 -14.31 11.98 -8.65
C ILE A 352 -13.72 12.95 -9.67
N GLU A 353 -13.55 12.53 -10.94
CA GLU A 353 -13.09 13.41 -12.02
C GLU A 353 -14.02 14.61 -12.22
N LYS A 354 -15.34 14.40 -12.21
CA LYS A 354 -16.33 15.48 -12.37
C LYS A 354 -16.30 16.47 -11.20
N GLU A 355 -16.19 15.97 -9.97
CA GLU A 355 -16.11 16.86 -8.80
C GLU A 355 -14.75 17.58 -8.74
N HIS A 356 -13.64 16.91 -9.07
CA HIS A 356 -12.32 17.55 -9.20
C HIS A 356 -12.36 18.72 -10.18
N ASN A 357 -12.97 18.54 -11.37
CA ASN A 357 -13.16 19.61 -12.35
C ASN A 357 -14.21 20.66 -11.93
N ALA A 358 -15.06 20.40 -10.94
CA ALA A 358 -15.95 21.41 -10.34
C ALA A 358 -15.20 22.24 -9.29
N GLN A 359 -14.50 21.57 -8.37
CA GLN A 359 -13.74 22.22 -7.30
C GLN A 359 -12.55 23.02 -7.84
N LEU A 360 -11.85 22.53 -8.88
CA LEU A 360 -10.73 23.25 -9.51
C LEU A 360 -11.16 24.59 -10.14
N ARG A 361 -12.40 24.69 -10.63
CA ARG A 361 -12.97 25.95 -11.13
C ARG A 361 -13.27 26.92 -9.98
N ARG A 362 -13.93 26.44 -8.91
CA ARG A 362 -14.17 27.23 -7.69
C ARG A 362 -12.86 27.71 -7.05
N TRP A 363 -11.81 26.88 -7.08
CA TRP A 363 -10.47 27.26 -6.63
C TRP A 363 -9.90 28.39 -7.49
N LYS A 364 -9.94 28.27 -8.83
CA LYS A 364 -9.47 29.31 -9.75
C LYS A 364 -10.24 30.64 -9.60
N GLU A 365 -11.53 30.57 -9.28
CA GLU A 365 -12.39 31.74 -9.02
C GLU A 365 -12.08 32.45 -7.68
N SER A 366 -11.50 31.75 -6.69
CA SER A 366 -11.31 32.26 -5.33
C SER A 366 -9.85 32.51 -4.92
N HIS A 367 -8.92 31.71 -5.45
CA HIS A 367 -7.49 31.72 -5.11
C HIS A 367 -6.58 31.95 -6.32
N GLY A 368 -7.10 31.86 -7.55
CA GLY A 368 -6.31 31.89 -8.78
C GLY A 368 -5.80 30.51 -9.21
N ASP A 369 -4.88 30.47 -10.16
CA ASP A 369 -4.28 29.22 -10.63
C ASP A 369 -3.45 28.53 -9.52
N LEU A 370 -3.49 27.20 -9.49
CA LEU A 370 -2.66 26.38 -8.60
C LEU A 370 -1.18 26.73 -8.77
N HIS A 371 -0.47 26.87 -7.65
CA HIS A 371 0.97 27.05 -7.62
C HIS A 371 1.67 25.76 -8.08
N CYS A 372 1.18 24.60 -7.64
CA CYS A 372 1.72 23.31 -8.05
C CYS A 372 1.09 22.83 -9.38
N LYS A 373 1.87 22.91 -10.47
CA LYS A 373 1.48 22.43 -11.81
C LYS A 373 1.83 20.96 -12.03
N SER A 374 1.27 20.08 -11.20
CA SER A 374 1.45 18.62 -11.37
C SER A 374 0.67 18.08 -12.58
N PRO A 375 1.09 16.92 -13.16
CA PRO A 375 0.30 16.25 -14.19
C PRO A 375 -1.02 15.68 -13.65
N PRO A 376 -2.01 15.40 -14.52
CA PRO A 376 -3.23 14.71 -14.12
C PRO A 376 -2.94 13.33 -13.49
N ARG A 377 -3.64 13.01 -12.40
CA ARG A 377 -3.46 11.74 -11.69
C ARG A 377 -4.00 10.55 -12.49
N MET A 378 -3.35 9.41 -12.33
CA MET A 378 -3.71 8.14 -12.96
C MET A 378 -4.61 7.33 -12.02
N HIS A 379 -5.76 6.88 -12.51
CA HIS A 379 -6.73 6.13 -11.72
C HIS A 379 -6.41 4.62 -11.60
N GLY A 380 -5.18 4.33 -11.20
CA GLY A 380 -4.68 2.98 -10.90
C GLY A 380 -3.95 2.29 -12.05
N ALA A 381 -3.55 1.04 -11.79
CA ALA A 381 -2.61 0.26 -12.60
C ALA A 381 -2.90 0.25 -14.11
N LYS A 382 -4.17 0.13 -14.53
CA LYS A 382 -4.52 0.12 -15.96
C LYS A 382 -4.27 1.48 -16.63
N ALA A 383 -4.52 2.60 -15.94
CA ALA A 383 -4.27 3.93 -16.50
C ALA A 383 -2.76 4.14 -16.73
N ILE A 384 -1.94 3.80 -15.72
CA ILE A 384 -0.48 3.89 -15.78
C ILE A 384 0.07 3.06 -16.95
N MET A 385 -0.27 1.76 -17.03
CA MET A 385 0.16 0.89 -18.13
C MET A 385 -0.34 1.31 -19.52
N THR A 386 -1.39 2.13 -19.60
CA THR A 386 -1.84 2.71 -20.88
C THR A 386 -1.06 3.97 -21.22
N SER A 387 -0.62 4.74 -20.22
CA SER A 387 0.16 5.98 -20.38
C SER A 387 1.67 5.76 -20.55
N GLU A 388 2.23 4.69 -19.98
CA GLU A 388 3.66 4.36 -20.04
C GLU A 388 3.86 3.00 -20.78
N PRO A 389 3.62 2.94 -22.11
CA PRO A 389 3.68 1.69 -22.86
C PRO A 389 5.09 1.10 -22.91
N HIS A 390 5.21 -0.16 -22.53
CA HIS A 390 6.49 -0.85 -22.32
C HIS A 390 6.72 -2.04 -23.25
N SER A 391 7.99 -2.40 -23.44
CA SER A 391 8.38 -3.68 -24.05
C SER A 391 8.06 -4.84 -23.12
N LYS A 392 7.68 -6.00 -23.69
CA LYS A 392 7.59 -7.28 -22.96
C LYS A 392 8.89 -7.62 -22.20
N GLN A 393 10.03 -7.12 -22.66
CA GLN A 393 11.32 -7.29 -22.00
C GLN A 393 11.36 -6.62 -20.61
N HIS A 394 10.68 -5.49 -20.41
CA HIS A 394 10.64 -4.77 -19.12
C HIS A 394 9.82 -5.55 -18.06
N LEU A 395 8.90 -6.40 -18.50
CA LEU A 395 8.15 -7.32 -17.63
C LEU A 395 8.72 -8.75 -17.62
N LYS A 396 9.84 -9.03 -18.31
CA LYS A 396 10.54 -10.30 -18.14
C LYS A 396 11.04 -10.40 -16.70
N GLN A 397 10.80 -11.55 -16.09
CA GLN A 397 11.31 -11.86 -14.77
C GLN A 397 12.82 -12.09 -14.82
N ARG A 398 13.51 -11.54 -13.82
CA ARG A 398 14.91 -11.80 -13.52
C ARG A 398 14.95 -12.21 -12.03
N PRO A 399 14.95 -13.50 -11.69
CA PRO A 399 15.01 -13.92 -10.30
C PRO A 399 16.40 -13.57 -9.73
N ALA A 400 16.44 -12.90 -8.57
CA ALA A 400 17.70 -12.56 -7.90
C ALA A 400 18.39 -13.80 -7.30
N ILE A 401 17.61 -14.84 -6.98
CA ILE A 401 18.09 -16.14 -6.53
C ILE A 401 17.52 -17.18 -7.51
N THR A 402 18.39 -17.90 -8.20
CA THR A 402 18.01 -19.07 -9.00
C THR A 402 18.41 -20.31 -8.22
N VAL A 403 17.44 -21.03 -7.68
CA VAL A 403 17.68 -22.33 -7.03
C VAL A 403 17.68 -23.39 -8.12
N GLU A 404 18.84 -23.97 -8.40
CA GLU A 404 18.94 -25.13 -9.27
C GLU A 404 18.25 -26.34 -8.61
N SER A 405 17.18 -26.83 -9.23
CA SER A 405 16.52 -28.06 -8.78
C SER A 405 17.26 -29.27 -9.35
N PRO A 406 17.64 -30.28 -8.54
CA PRO A 406 18.19 -31.54 -9.04
C PRO A 406 17.25 -32.32 -9.98
N LEU A 407 15.98 -31.90 -10.07
CA LEU A 407 14.93 -32.48 -10.93
C LEU A 407 14.62 -31.62 -12.17
N ALA A 408 15.34 -30.50 -12.38
CA ALA A 408 15.19 -29.70 -13.59
C ALA A 408 15.80 -30.44 -14.80
N PRO A 409 15.07 -30.62 -15.93
CA PRO A 409 15.66 -31.15 -17.14
C PRO A 409 16.71 -30.17 -17.68
N LYS A 410 17.91 -30.67 -17.97
CA LYS A 410 18.98 -29.87 -18.56
C LYS A 410 18.59 -29.43 -19.97
N THR A 411 18.23 -28.15 -20.11
CA THR A 411 18.13 -27.50 -21.42
C THR A 411 19.51 -26.96 -21.78
N ASP A 412 20.17 -27.58 -22.77
CA ASP A 412 21.47 -27.12 -23.24
C ASP A 412 21.39 -25.68 -23.77
N VAL A 413 22.20 -24.80 -23.19
CA VAL A 413 22.33 -23.40 -23.64
C VAL A 413 23.42 -23.35 -24.70
N ASN A 414 23.07 -23.71 -25.94
CA ASN A 414 23.99 -23.58 -27.07
C ASN A 414 24.24 -22.10 -27.40
N GLU A 415 25.52 -21.77 -27.57
CA GLU A 415 25.98 -20.44 -27.96
C GLU A 415 25.77 -20.21 -29.47
N GLU A 416 24.76 -19.42 -29.85
CA GLU A 416 24.68 -18.86 -31.20
C GLU A 416 25.27 -17.45 -31.25
N ASN A 417 26.58 -17.37 -31.56
CA ASN A 417 27.19 -16.16 -32.12
C ASN A 417 28.36 -16.51 -33.06
N ALA A 418 28.38 -15.84 -34.21
CA ALA A 418 29.44 -15.83 -35.23
C ALA A 418 29.65 -17.08 -36.13
N ALA A 419 28.91 -17.13 -37.26
CA ALA A 419 29.48 -17.47 -38.58
C ALA A 419 28.57 -16.99 -39.73
N THR A 420 29.08 -16.12 -40.62
CA THR A 420 28.34 -15.65 -41.81
C THR A 420 29.19 -15.84 -43.07
N ARG A 421 28.59 -16.40 -44.14
CA ARG A 421 29.22 -16.89 -45.40
C ARG A 421 29.86 -18.29 -45.21
N SER A 422 29.82 -19.21 -46.17
CA SER A 422 29.83 -19.01 -47.63
C SER A 422 28.89 -19.97 -48.43
N ARG A 423 29.10 -20.08 -49.75
CA ARG A 423 28.24 -20.77 -50.74
C ARG A 423 28.70 -22.22 -51.01
N LYS A 424 27.77 -23.16 -51.23
CA LYS A 424 27.54 -23.79 -52.56
C LYS A 424 26.34 -24.75 -52.65
N THR A 425 25.75 -24.70 -53.84
CA THR A 425 24.78 -25.54 -54.57
C THR A 425 24.76 -27.08 -54.38
N LYS A 426 23.55 -27.64 -54.57
CA LYS A 426 23.20 -28.96 -55.15
C LYS A 426 23.48 -30.22 -54.28
N ASP A 427 22.74 -31.33 -54.38
CA ASP A 427 21.63 -31.72 -55.30
C ASP A 427 20.44 -32.42 -54.55
N GLU A 428 19.47 -32.98 -55.28
CA GLU A 428 18.21 -33.60 -54.80
C GLU A 428 18.38 -35.04 -54.23
N ASP A 429 17.47 -35.48 -53.33
CA ASP A 429 16.72 -36.74 -53.52
C ASP A 429 15.46 -36.83 -52.61
N GLU A 430 14.45 -37.64 -52.99
CA GLU A 430 13.25 -37.94 -52.18
C GLU A 430 13.40 -39.27 -51.41
N MET A 431 13.00 -39.31 -50.13
CA MET A 431 12.45 -40.56 -49.57
C MET A 431 11.38 -40.33 -48.52
N LYS A 432 10.25 -41.04 -48.68
CA LYS A 432 9.05 -40.95 -47.83
C LYS A 432 9.01 -42.12 -46.84
N THR A 433 8.90 -41.83 -45.54
CA THR A 433 8.37 -42.79 -44.54
C THR A 433 7.58 -42.05 -43.47
N ALA A 434 6.50 -42.67 -42.97
CA ALA A 434 5.54 -42.05 -42.06
C ALA A 434 5.61 -42.64 -40.65
N PHE A 435 5.27 -41.81 -39.66
CA PHE A 435 4.55 -42.07 -38.40
C PHE A 435 4.59 -43.48 -37.77
N PRO A 436 4.81 -43.56 -36.43
CA PRO A 436 3.75 -43.12 -35.52
C PRO A 436 4.18 -42.20 -34.37
N SER A 437 3.21 -41.43 -33.87
CA SER A 437 3.29 -40.68 -32.61
C SER A 437 3.30 -41.62 -31.40
N GLN A 438 4.06 -41.29 -30.36
CA GLN A 438 3.90 -41.90 -29.03
C GLN A 438 3.25 -40.93 -28.04
N GLU A 439 2.42 -41.48 -27.16
CA GLU A 439 1.61 -40.73 -26.21
C GLU A 439 2.41 -40.39 -24.94
N LEU A 440 2.29 -39.14 -24.47
CA LEU A 440 2.79 -38.76 -23.14
C LEU A 440 1.68 -39.02 -22.10
N ILE A 441 1.89 -40.07 -21.30
CA ILE A 441 0.96 -40.53 -20.27
C ILE A 441 0.84 -39.48 -19.16
N ASN A 442 -0.40 -39.11 -18.79
CA ASN A 442 -0.69 -38.29 -17.62
C ASN A 442 -0.54 -39.12 -16.33
N PRO A 443 0.37 -38.78 -15.40
CA PRO A 443 0.63 -39.61 -14.22
C PRO A 443 -0.43 -39.54 -13.11
N TYR A 444 -1.44 -38.66 -13.20
CA TYR A 444 -2.51 -38.56 -12.19
C TYR A 444 -3.91 -38.51 -12.81
N ALA A 445 -4.62 -39.63 -12.68
CA ALA A 445 -6.08 -39.72 -12.81
C ALA A 445 -6.64 -40.33 -11.51
N PRO A 446 -7.81 -39.87 -11.00
CA PRO A 446 -8.38 -40.38 -9.76
C PRO A 446 -9.00 -41.77 -9.97
N SER A 447 -8.80 -42.68 -9.01
CA SER A 447 -9.38 -44.02 -9.00
C SER A 447 -10.79 -44.04 -8.40
N SER A 448 -11.67 -44.87 -8.96
CA SER A 448 -13.06 -45.07 -8.52
C SER A 448 -13.25 -46.34 -7.69
N ASP A 449 -14.24 -46.30 -6.79
CA ASP A 449 -15.00 -47.44 -6.25
C ASP A 449 -14.26 -48.45 -5.29
N PRO A 450 -14.96 -49.33 -4.54
CA PRO A 450 -15.65 -48.88 -3.30
C PRO A 450 -15.63 -49.83 -2.06
N SER A 451 -15.73 -49.26 -0.85
CA SER A 451 -16.34 -49.86 0.37
C SER A 451 -15.68 -51.15 0.96
N PRO A 452 -16.19 -51.81 2.05
CA PRO A 452 -17.17 -51.42 3.08
C PRO A 452 -16.69 -51.59 4.56
N LEU A 453 -17.52 -51.16 5.53
CA LEU A 453 -17.79 -51.66 6.93
C LEU A 453 -18.26 -50.46 7.80
N PHE A 454 -19.55 -50.31 8.18
CA PHE A 454 -20.30 -51.00 9.26
C PHE A 454 -19.63 -50.89 10.66
N GLU A 455 -20.27 -50.47 11.76
CA GLU A 455 -21.60 -49.86 12.07
C GLU A 455 -21.59 -49.42 13.58
N HIS A 456 -22.59 -48.91 14.34
CA HIS A 456 -24.03 -48.53 14.27
C HIS A 456 -24.36 -47.63 15.51
N ILE A 457 -25.43 -46.80 15.52
CA ILE A 457 -26.31 -46.45 16.69
C ILE A 457 -27.44 -45.44 16.31
N THR A 458 -28.57 -46.00 15.90
CA THR A 458 -29.95 -45.78 16.43
C THR A 458 -30.51 -44.38 16.82
N LEU A 459 -31.24 -43.76 15.87
CA LEU A 459 -32.58 -43.14 15.99
C LEU A 459 -32.96 -42.16 17.13
N LYS A 460 -33.24 -40.90 16.74
CA LYS A 460 -34.55 -40.20 16.89
C LYS A 460 -34.57 -38.94 15.98
N GLY A 461 -35.67 -38.51 15.36
CA GLY A 461 -37.00 -39.14 15.30
C GLY A 461 -38.17 -38.14 15.36
N SER A 462 -38.32 -37.24 14.38
CA SER A 462 -39.55 -36.48 14.15
C SER A 462 -39.79 -36.26 12.65
N LYS A 463 -41.05 -36.06 12.24
CA LYS A 463 -41.48 -35.89 10.85
C LYS A 463 -42.48 -34.75 10.74
N GLU A 464 -42.24 -33.84 9.80
CA GLU A 464 -43.28 -33.07 9.10
C GLU A 464 -42.64 -32.39 7.87
N SER A 465 -43.28 -32.18 6.72
CA SER A 465 -44.15 -33.01 5.87
C SER A 465 -44.79 -32.06 4.84
N LEU A 466 -44.40 -32.16 3.56
CA LEU A 466 -45.04 -31.49 2.40
C LEU A 466 -44.86 -29.93 2.38
N SER A 467 -45.01 -29.20 1.27
CA SER A 467 -45.52 -29.57 -0.06
C SER A 467 -44.91 -28.73 -1.22
N SER A 468 -44.77 -29.37 -2.39
CA SER A 468 -44.99 -28.87 -3.79
C SER A 468 -44.52 -27.50 -4.30
N LEU A 469 -43.81 -27.55 -5.45
CA LEU A 469 -43.86 -26.69 -6.67
C LEU A 469 -43.62 -25.16 -6.51
N GLU A 470 -42.67 -24.56 -7.23
CA GLU A 470 -42.70 -24.24 -8.68
C GLU A 470 -43.86 -23.31 -9.10
N GLN A 471 -43.56 -22.04 -9.38
CA GLN A 471 -43.61 -21.48 -10.75
C GLN A 471 -43.06 -20.04 -10.82
N ASP A 472 -42.57 -19.66 -11.99
CA ASP A 472 -42.20 -18.29 -12.34
C ASP A 472 -43.43 -17.37 -12.43
N THR A 473 -43.24 -16.05 -12.32
CA THR A 473 -43.58 -15.07 -13.37
C THR A 473 -43.09 -13.66 -13.01
N TYR A 474 -42.70 -12.90 -14.03
CA TYR A 474 -42.32 -11.48 -14.00
C TYR A 474 -43.32 -10.57 -13.26
N LEU A 475 -42.81 -9.66 -12.44
CA LEU A 475 -42.86 -8.20 -12.70
C LEU A 475 -41.82 -7.42 -11.87
#